data_AF-A0A3L7P0L1-F1
#
_entry.id   AF-A0A3L7P0L1-F1
#
_cell.length_a   1.000
_cell.length_b   1.000
_cell.length_c   1.000
_cell.angle_alpha   90.00
_cell.angle_beta   90.00
_cell.angle_gamma   90.00
#
_symmetry.space_group_name_H-M   'P 1'
#
loop_
_entity.id
_entity.type
_entity.pdbx_description
1 polymer ?
#
loop_
_entity_poly.entity_id
_entity_poly.type
_entity_poly.pdbx_seq_one_letter_code
_entity_poly.pdbx_strand_id
1 'polypeptide(L)'
;MPSRLIFVNGDKYKGCVDTEIWELSPNKVMESVDVVPADANNDGGESQILMRFGNIVGNDPSQIRPGSRIRKASLVVTAFDPGSTVNLHRMFVPWPRSATWNNLVAGVSADGQEASLGR
;
A
#
# COMPACT_ATOMS: atom_id res chain seq x y z
N MET A 1 3.61 0.27 30.85
CA MET A 1 2.61 1.12 30.16
C MET A 1 2.52 0.71 28.70
N PRO A 2 1.37 0.80 28.01
CA PRO A 2 1.32 0.54 26.57
C PRO A 2 2.18 1.57 25.83
N SER A 3 3.10 1.10 24.99
CA SER A 3 3.91 1.95 24.11
C SER A 3 3.16 2.23 22.82
N ARG A 4 3.22 3.47 22.33
CA ARG A 4 2.71 3.86 21.01
C ARG A 4 3.89 3.90 20.03
N LEU A 5 3.76 3.20 18.91
CA LEU A 5 4.67 3.29 17.77
C LEU A 5 3.93 3.95 16.60
N ILE A 6 4.61 4.82 15.87
CA ILE A 6 4.09 5.51 14.69
C ILE A 6 5.04 5.22 13.54
N PHE A 7 4.48 4.72 12.45
CA PHE A 7 5.18 4.46 11.19
C PHE A 7 4.67 5.46 10.16
N VAL A 8 5.57 6.26 9.61
CA VAL A 8 5.25 7.27 8.60
C VAL A 8 6.10 6.98 7.37
N ASN A 9 5.49 7.01 6.18
CA ASN A 9 6.24 6.87 4.94
C ASN A 9 7.26 8.02 4.82
N GLY A 10 8.47 7.72 4.34
CA GLY A 10 9.54 8.73 4.17
C GLY A 10 10.30 9.16 5.44
N ASP A 11 9.79 8.89 6.66
CA ASP A 11 10.46 9.27 7.92
C ASP A 11 11.50 8.22 8.37
N LYS A 12 11.79 8.12 9.68
CA LYS A 12 12.70 7.12 10.30
C LYS A 12 12.29 5.67 10.03
N TYR A 13 11.04 5.42 9.68
CA TYR A 13 10.58 4.09 9.28
C TYR A 13 10.82 3.85 7.78
N LYS A 14 11.72 2.91 7.46
CA LYS A 14 12.11 2.58 6.08
C LYS A 14 11.42 1.33 5.52
N GLY A 15 10.49 0.74 6.27
CA GLY A 15 9.76 -0.46 5.86
C GLY A 15 8.53 -0.20 4.99
N CYS A 16 8.17 1.06 4.74
CA CYS A 16 7.05 1.39 3.88
C CYS A 16 7.44 1.13 2.42
N VAL A 17 6.56 0.44 1.70
CA VAL A 17 6.63 0.32 0.26
C VAL A 17 5.28 0.69 -0.30
N ASP A 18 5.27 1.69 -1.17
CA ASP A 18 4.14 2.13 -1.96
C ASP A 18 4.55 2.31 -3.43
N THR A 19 3.64 1.98 -4.35
CA THR A 19 3.85 2.14 -5.78
C THR A 19 2.52 2.23 -6.52
N GLU A 20 2.52 2.94 -7.64
CA GLU A 20 1.42 2.94 -8.61
C GLU A 20 1.61 1.81 -9.62
N ILE A 21 0.51 1.15 -9.98
CA ILE A 21 0.40 0.37 -11.21
C ILE A 21 -0.65 1.03 -12.10
N TRP A 22 -0.37 1.12 -13.41
CA TRP A 22 -1.21 1.88 -14.32
C TRP A 22 -1.42 1.14 -15.63
N GLU A 23 -2.68 1.05 -16.05
CA GLU A 23 -3.11 0.36 -17.26
C GLU A 23 -2.46 0.91 -18.53
N LEU A 24 -2.30 2.24 -18.66
CA LEU A 24 -1.72 2.86 -19.86
C LEU A 24 -0.20 2.83 -19.89
N SER A 25 0.45 2.44 -18.78
CA SER A 25 1.89 2.16 -18.71
C SER A 25 2.14 0.78 -18.10
N PRO A 26 1.67 -0.30 -18.72
CA PRO A 26 1.38 -1.54 -17.99
C PRO A 26 2.62 -2.35 -17.58
N ASN A 27 3.79 -2.01 -18.12
CA ASN A 27 5.08 -2.60 -17.78
C ASN A 27 6.01 -1.62 -17.04
N LYS A 28 5.54 -0.40 -16.75
CA LYS A 28 6.37 0.63 -16.12
C LYS A 28 6.40 0.41 -14.62
N VAL A 29 7.61 0.36 -14.08
CA VAL A 29 7.85 0.37 -12.63
C VAL A 29 7.79 1.83 -12.16
N MET A 30 6.86 2.14 -11.27
CA MET A 30 6.64 3.49 -10.72
C MET A 30 7.21 3.60 -9.29
N GLU A 31 8.43 3.09 -9.07
CA GLU A 31 9.07 3.21 -7.77
C GLU A 31 9.48 4.67 -7.48
N SER A 32 9.32 5.11 -6.23
CA SER A 32 9.83 6.40 -5.73
C SER A 32 9.19 7.65 -6.36
N VAL A 33 7.91 7.55 -6.72
CA VAL A 33 7.12 8.73 -7.10
C VAL A 33 6.59 9.40 -5.83
N ASP A 34 6.81 10.71 -5.69
CA ASP A 34 6.39 11.48 -4.49
C ASP A 34 4.87 11.54 -4.32
N VAL A 35 4.13 11.41 -5.43
CA VAL A 35 2.68 11.39 -5.48
C VAL A 35 2.25 10.19 -6.34
N VAL A 36 1.50 9.27 -5.74
CA VAL A 36 0.93 8.12 -6.43
C VAL A 36 -0.58 8.34 -6.60
N PRO A 37 -1.12 8.34 -7.84
CA PRO A 37 -2.55 8.48 -8.07
C PRO A 37 -3.27 7.13 -7.89
N ALA A 38 -4.48 7.18 -7.33
CA ALA A 38 -5.47 6.11 -7.42
C ALA A 38 -6.67 6.69 -8.16
N ASP A 39 -6.94 6.18 -9.36
CA ASP A 39 -7.98 6.72 -10.24
C ASP A 39 -8.55 5.62 -11.12
N ALA A 40 -9.89 5.54 -11.18
CA ALA A 40 -10.57 4.63 -12.09
C ALA A 40 -10.46 5.07 -13.56
N ASN A 41 -10.04 6.32 -13.81
CA ASN A 41 -9.84 6.87 -15.14
C ASN A 41 -8.70 7.91 -15.16
N ASN A 42 -7.46 7.42 -15.08
CA ASN A 42 -6.25 8.20 -15.31
C ASN A 42 -5.92 8.21 -16.82
N ASP A 43 -6.37 9.26 -17.52
CA ASP A 43 -6.21 9.47 -18.97
C ASP A 43 -6.81 8.35 -19.87
N GLY A 44 -7.84 7.67 -19.40
CA GLY A 44 -8.53 6.59 -20.13
C GLY A 44 -8.19 5.18 -19.66
N GLY A 45 -7.34 5.03 -18.63
CA GLY A 45 -7.06 3.73 -18.01
C GLY A 45 -6.97 3.81 -16.49
N GLU A 46 -7.08 2.68 -15.81
CA GLU A 46 -7.08 2.63 -14.35
C GLU A 46 -5.66 2.72 -13.75
N SER A 47 -5.53 3.52 -12.69
CA SER A 47 -4.35 3.58 -11.80
C SER A 47 -4.71 3.08 -10.40
N GLN A 48 -3.91 2.13 -9.90
CA GLN A 48 -4.06 1.57 -8.56
C GLN A 48 -2.80 1.82 -7.71
N ILE A 49 -2.99 2.07 -6.43
CA ILE A 49 -1.89 2.19 -5.46
C ILE A 49 -1.79 0.90 -4.66
N LEU A 50 -0.59 0.33 -4.62
CA LEU A 50 -0.24 -0.75 -3.72
C LEU A 50 0.55 -0.21 -2.55
N MET A 51 0.21 -0.62 -1.32
CA MET A 51 0.92 -0.20 -0.10
C MET A 51 1.14 -1.38 0.83
N ARG A 52 2.36 -1.52 1.37
CA ARG A 52 2.71 -2.50 2.41
C ARG A 52 3.67 -1.91 3.42
N PHE A 53 3.61 -2.45 4.63
CA PHE A 53 4.47 -2.10 5.73
C PHE A 53 5.29 -3.33 6.14
N GLY A 54 6.55 -3.37 5.71
CA GLY A 54 7.50 -4.42 6.05
C GLY A 54 8.30 -4.10 7.31
N ASN A 55 8.90 -5.12 7.94
CA ASN A 55 9.79 -4.94 9.08
C ASN A 55 9.15 -4.16 10.26
N ILE A 56 7.83 -4.27 10.44
CA ILE A 56 7.14 -3.67 11.60
C ILE A 56 7.48 -4.44 12.88
N VAL A 57 7.69 -5.75 12.79
CA VAL A 57 8.03 -6.63 13.92
C VAL A 57 9.50 -7.03 13.84
N GLY A 58 10.22 -6.88 14.95
CA GLY A 58 11.64 -7.23 15.05
C GLY A 58 12.31 -6.64 16.29
N ASN A 59 13.64 -6.74 16.35
CA ASN A 59 14.42 -6.32 17.51
C ASN A 59 15.08 -4.94 17.35
N ASP A 60 14.96 -4.31 16.20
CA ASP A 60 15.56 -3.01 15.93
C ASP A 60 14.78 -1.88 16.62
N PRO A 61 15.42 -0.71 16.83
CA PRO A 61 14.73 0.48 17.29
C PRO A 61 13.48 0.79 16.44
N SER A 62 12.41 1.23 17.10
CA SER A 62 11.12 1.57 16.46
C SER A 62 10.35 0.39 15.84
N GLN A 63 10.72 -0.86 16.11
CA GLN A 63 9.91 -2.03 15.77
C GLN A 63 9.06 -2.53 16.96
N ILE A 64 8.00 -3.26 16.64
CA ILE A 64 7.25 -4.06 17.60
C ILE A 64 8.09 -5.29 17.95
N ARG A 65 8.48 -5.43 19.22
CA ARG A 65 9.26 -6.59 19.67
C ARG A 65 8.46 -7.89 19.50
N PRO A 66 9.09 -9.00 19.08
CA PRO A 66 8.46 -10.31 19.08
C PRO A 66 7.82 -10.64 20.44
N GLY A 67 6.62 -11.24 20.43
CA GLY A 67 5.86 -11.55 21.64
C GLY A 67 5.04 -10.38 22.21
N SER A 68 5.14 -9.18 21.65
CA SER A 68 4.27 -8.05 22.05
C SER A 68 2.81 -8.30 21.67
N ARG A 69 1.89 -8.03 22.60
CA ARG A 69 0.45 -8.01 22.31
C ARG A 69 0.04 -6.68 21.68
N ILE A 70 -0.34 -6.70 20.41
CA ILE A 70 -0.89 -5.53 19.71
C ILE A 70 -2.35 -5.34 20.16
N ARG A 71 -2.64 -4.21 20.83
CA ARG A 71 -4.01 -3.89 21.28
C ARG A 71 -4.84 -3.20 20.19
N LYS A 72 -4.20 -2.38 19.36
CA LYS A 72 -4.82 -1.63 18.27
C LYS A 72 -3.74 -1.36 17.22
N ALA A 73 -4.10 -1.51 15.95
CA ALA A 73 -3.39 -0.95 14.82
C ALA A 73 -4.35 0.01 14.09
N SER A 74 -3.82 1.10 13.54
CA SER A 74 -4.62 2.04 12.77
C SER A 74 -3.79 2.55 11.63
N LEU A 75 -4.35 2.49 10.43
CA LEU A 75 -3.80 3.09 9.23
C LEU A 75 -4.58 4.37 8.97
N VAL A 76 -3.86 5.46 8.75
CA VAL A 76 -4.43 6.75 8.36
C VAL A 76 -3.90 7.04 6.97
N VAL A 77 -4.80 7.23 6.02
CA VAL A 77 -4.51 7.60 4.64
C VAL A 77 -5.18 8.93 4.36
N THR A 78 -4.47 9.82 3.69
CA THR A 78 -4.98 11.12 3.28
C THR A 78 -5.07 11.14 1.76
N ALA A 79 -6.29 11.24 1.24
CA ALA A 79 -6.53 11.64 -0.15
C ALA A 79 -6.71 13.16 -0.19
N PHE A 80 -6.10 13.82 -1.16
CA PHE A 80 -6.06 15.28 -1.24
C PHE A 80 -6.63 15.87 -2.53
N ASP A 81 -6.93 15.04 -3.53
CA ASP A 81 -7.56 15.45 -4.78
C ASP A 81 -9.08 15.20 -4.73
N PRO A 82 -9.93 16.16 -5.18
CA PRO A 82 -11.37 15.95 -5.36
C PRO A 82 -11.66 14.97 -6.52
N GLY A 83 -11.49 13.69 -6.26
CA GLY A 83 -11.89 12.59 -7.16
C GLY A 83 -13.18 11.89 -6.73
N SER A 84 -13.37 10.68 -7.25
CA SER A 84 -14.42 9.75 -6.80
C SER A 84 -14.03 9.07 -5.48
N THR A 85 -14.86 8.15 -4.98
CA THR A 85 -14.56 7.35 -3.78
C THR A 85 -13.32 6.48 -4.00
N VAL A 86 -12.32 6.63 -3.12
CA VAL A 86 -11.20 5.70 -3.00
C VAL A 86 -11.55 4.60 -2.02
N ASN A 87 -11.38 3.35 -2.43
CA ASN A 87 -11.59 2.18 -1.58
C ASN A 87 -10.25 1.58 -1.16
N LEU A 88 -10.12 1.22 0.11
CA LEU A 88 -8.95 0.51 0.60
C LEU A 88 -9.26 -0.97 0.76
N HIS A 89 -8.48 -1.79 0.06
CA HIS A 89 -8.61 -3.24 0.07
C HIS A 89 -7.41 -3.90 0.75
N ARG A 90 -7.68 -4.94 1.53
CA ARG A 90 -6.64 -5.82 2.08
C ARG A 90 -6.18 -6.79 0.99
N MET A 91 -4.90 -6.71 0.64
CA MET A 91 -4.24 -7.64 -0.28
C MET A 91 -4.04 -9.02 0.35
N PHE A 92 -4.25 -10.08 -0.45
CA PHE A 92 -4.01 -11.49 -0.10
C PHE A 92 -2.84 -12.08 -0.88
N VAL A 93 -2.58 -11.56 -2.08
CA VAL A 93 -1.47 -11.98 -2.93
C VAL A 93 -0.22 -11.11 -2.68
N PRO A 94 0.98 -11.70 -2.69
CA PRO A 94 2.21 -10.95 -2.55
C PRO A 94 2.52 -10.18 -3.84
N TRP A 95 3.21 -9.05 -3.70
CA TRP A 95 3.70 -8.25 -4.82
C TRP A 95 5.09 -7.67 -4.50
N PRO A 96 5.98 -7.56 -5.50
CA PRO A 96 7.30 -6.97 -5.32
C PRO A 96 7.24 -5.44 -5.33
N ARG A 97 8.29 -4.77 -4.83
CA ARG A 97 8.40 -3.30 -4.92
C ARG A 97 8.30 -2.80 -6.37
N SER A 98 8.82 -3.60 -7.29
CA SER A 98 8.81 -3.36 -8.73
C SER A 98 7.54 -3.88 -9.43
N ALA A 99 6.40 -3.90 -8.73
CA ALA A 99 5.14 -4.36 -9.32
C ALA A 99 4.75 -3.47 -10.51
N THR A 100 4.10 -4.08 -11.49
CA THR A 100 3.51 -3.39 -12.65
C THR A 100 2.11 -3.94 -12.87
N TRP A 101 1.31 -3.25 -13.68
CA TRP A 101 -0.03 -3.69 -14.06
C TRP A 101 -0.02 -5.11 -14.64
N ASN A 102 0.91 -5.42 -15.54
CA ASN A 102 1.01 -6.73 -16.18
C ASN A 102 1.61 -7.80 -15.26
N ASN A 103 2.49 -7.44 -14.32
CA ASN A 103 2.97 -8.38 -13.30
C ASN A 103 1.84 -8.90 -12.40
N LEU A 104 0.72 -8.18 -12.34
CA LEU A 104 -0.47 -8.54 -11.59
C LEU A 104 -1.63 -8.99 -12.51
N VAL A 105 -1.34 -9.32 -13.77
CA VAL A 105 -2.34 -9.86 -14.71
C VAL A 105 -3.52 -8.89 -14.94
N ALA A 106 -3.16 -7.63 -15.21
CA ALA A 106 -4.07 -6.50 -15.44
C ALA A 106 -4.59 -5.82 -14.17
N GLY A 107 -3.67 -5.42 -13.30
CA GLY A 107 -4.00 -4.75 -12.05
C GLY A 107 -4.36 -5.74 -10.95
N VAL A 108 -4.97 -5.27 -9.86
CA VAL A 108 -5.48 -6.12 -8.77
C VAL A 108 -7.00 -6.13 -8.81
N SER A 109 -7.58 -7.32 -8.73
CA SER A 109 -9.02 -7.50 -8.56
C SER A 109 -9.43 -7.52 -7.09
N ALA A 110 -10.56 -6.88 -6.76
CA ALA A 110 -11.16 -6.90 -5.42
C ALA A 110 -12.22 -8.03 -5.29
N ASP A 111 -11.94 -9.20 -5.88
CA ASP A 111 -12.88 -10.33 -6.02
C ASP A 111 -12.92 -11.27 -4.80
N GLY A 112 -12.12 -10.99 -3.77
CA GLY A 112 -11.96 -11.84 -2.59
C GLY A 112 -10.86 -12.91 -2.73
N GLN A 113 -10.17 -13.00 -3.86
CA GLN A 113 -8.99 -13.86 -4.06
C GLN A 113 -7.71 -13.06 -4.00
N GLU A 114 -7.64 -11.93 -4.71
CA GLU A 114 -6.43 -11.09 -4.73
C GLU A 114 -6.50 -10.00 -3.65
N ALA A 115 -7.67 -9.38 -3.48
CA ALA A 115 -7.95 -8.43 -2.43
C ALA A 115 -9.43 -8.42 -2.02
N SER A 116 -9.74 -7.88 -0.84
CA SER A 116 -11.13 -7.61 -0.41
C SER A 116 -11.22 -6.30 0.38
N LEU A 117 -12.42 -5.73 0.47
CA LEU A 117 -12.67 -4.66 1.45
C LEU A 117 -12.30 -5.14 2.86
N GLY A 118 -11.62 -4.29 3.63
CA GLY A 118 -11.32 -4.55 5.03
C GLY A 118 -12.62 -4.65 5.84
N ARG A 119 -12.76 -5.70 6.65
CA ARG A 119 -13.84 -5.82 7.64
C ARG A 119 -13.43 -5.21 8.97
#